data_AF-A0A1F2X230-F1
#
_entry.id   AF-A0A1F2X230-F1
#
_cell.length_a   1.000
_cell.length_b   1.000
_cell.length_c   1.000
_cell.angle_alpha   90.00
_cell.angle_beta   90.00
_cell.angle_gamma   90.00
#
_symmetry.space_group_name_H-M   'P 1'
#
loop_
_entity.id
_entity.type
_entity.pdbx_description
1 polymer ?
#
loop_
_entity_poly.entity_id
_entity_poly.type
_entity_poly.pdbx_seq_one_letter_code
_entity_poly.pdbx_strand_id
1 'polypeptide(L)'
;MFEYYKPEKLKYELIRLKAVPEIVRRYKFINYAFNDYSESKYYSVIPLLLMVIDGSVQEVIGAGFHSEEASFDVWDSIVCENEGIDKIRDIFKKGRRKTTQVVIVLPYRNGILHGVDLGYDNYKVAAKCWHFLFIIRDWILSKKSENIRKVRFEEENRIPTFRELAEKFSAIELTKSAQKEWRPRKITEEL
;
A
#
# COMPACT_ATOMS: atom_id res chain seq x y z
N MET A 1 16.81 -4.75 3.52
CA MET A 1 15.55 -4.01 3.77
C MET A 1 15.79 -2.52 3.98
N PHE A 2 16.58 -2.11 4.98
CA PHE A 2 16.77 -0.70 5.34
C PHE A 2 17.36 0.19 4.23
N GLU A 3 18.28 -0.33 3.41
CA GLU A 3 18.82 0.35 2.21
C GLU A 3 17.77 0.82 1.18
N TYR A 4 16.54 0.29 1.24
CA TYR A 4 15.43 0.73 0.41
C TYR A 4 14.79 2.03 0.92
N TYR A 5 14.86 2.29 2.24
CA TYR A 5 14.29 3.47 2.89
C TYR A 5 15.28 4.63 2.97
N LYS A 6 16.22 4.72 2.05
CA LYS A 6 17.05 5.94 1.92
C LYS A 6 16.21 7.05 1.27
N PRO A 7 16.42 8.33 1.64
CA PRO A 7 15.61 9.45 1.14
C PRO A 7 15.48 9.50 -0.39
N GLU A 8 16.52 9.12 -1.13
CA GLU A 8 16.53 9.16 -2.59
C GLU A 8 15.52 8.17 -3.19
N LYS A 9 15.40 6.98 -2.60
CA LYS A 9 14.46 5.94 -3.04
C LYS A 9 13.03 6.24 -2.59
N LEU A 10 12.88 6.81 -1.40
CA LEU A 10 11.58 7.21 -0.86
C LEU A 10 10.83 8.19 -1.77
N LYS A 11 11.53 9.10 -2.45
CA LYS A 11 10.91 10.07 -3.38
C LYS A 11 10.01 9.41 -4.43
N TYR A 12 10.41 8.25 -4.95
CA TYR A 12 9.63 7.53 -5.95
C TYR A 12 8.35 6.94 -5.35
N GLU A 13 8.41 6.42 -4.13
CA GLU A 13 7.24 5.87 -3.43
C GLU A 13 6.26 6.97 -2.99
N LEU A 14 6.75 8.18 -2.67
CA LEU A 14 5.88 9.33 -2.36
C LEU A 14 4.94 9.69 -3.52
N ILE A 15 5.39 9.53 -4.77
CA ILE A 15 4.54 9.77 -5.94
C ILE A 15 3.35 8.80 -5.94
N ARG A 16 3.57 7.54 -5.53
CA ARG A 16 2.52 6.51 -5.51
C ARG A 16 1.48 6.72 -4.43
N LEU A 17 1.82 7.43 -3.35
CA LEU A 17 0.87 7.83 -2.31
C LEU A 17 -0.21 8.78 -2.85
N LYS A 18 0.08 9.54 -3.92
CA LYS A 18 -0.87 10.48 -4.52
C LYS A 18 -2.06 9.80 -5.22
N ALA A 19 -1.99 8.50 -5.47
CA ALA A 19 -3.07 7.72 -6.05
C ALA A 19 -4.24 7.49 -5.06
N VAL A 20 -4.06 7.77 -3.76
CA VAL A 20 -5.04 7.46 -2.72
C VAL A 20 -5.54 8.76 -2.06
N PRO A 21 -6.78 9.19 -2.33
CA PRO A 21 -7.34 10.43 -1.78
C PRO A 21 -7.27 10.55 -0.25
N GLU A 22 -7.49 9.44 0.46
CA GLU A 22 -7.47 9.31 1.92
C GLU A 22 -6.08 9.59 2.52
N ILE A 23 -5.03 9.40 1.72
CA ILE A 23 -3.64 9.75 2.07
C ILE A 23 -3.34 11.19 1.61
N VAL A 24 -3.79 11.57 0.42
CA VAL A 24 -3.53 12.89 -0.18
C VAL A 24 -4.01 14.05 0.69
N ARG A 25 -5.16 13.90 1.39
CA ARG A 25 -5.66 14.92 2.33
C ARG A 25 -4.65 15.27 3.43
N ARG A 26 -3.75 14.34 3.75
CA ARG A 26 -2.71 14.47 4.79
C ARG A 26 -1.31 14.64 4.18
N TYR A 27 -1.20 14.86 2.87
CA TYR A 27 0.08 14.90 2.15
C TYR A 27 1.03 16.00 2.67
N LYS A 28 0.50 17.10 3.21
CA LYS A 28 1.35 18.12 3.85
C LYS A 28 2.21 17.52 4.99
N PHE A 29 1.63 16.64 5.80
CA PHE A 29 2.32 15.99 6.92
C PHE A 29 3.31 14.94 6.44
N ILE A 30 3.00 14.27 5.33
CA ILE A 30 3.93 13.35 4.65
C ILE A 30 5.16 14.12 4.16
N ASN A 31 4.98 15.31 3.57
CA ASN A 31 6.09 16.16 3.15
C ASN A 31 6.94 16.62 4.35
N TYR A 32 6.30 17.03 5.46
CA TYR A 32 7.04 17.38 6.68
C TYR A 32 7.85 16.20 7.20
N ALA A 33 7.23 15.02 7.29
CA ALA A 33 7.91 13.79 7.67
C ALA A 33 9.06 13.43 6.72
N PHE A 34 8.92 13.66 5.41
CA PHE A 34 9.99 13.37 4.45
C PHE A 34 11.18 14.33 4.58
N ASN A 35 10.92 15.63 4.77
CA ASN A 35 11.96 16.63 4.99
C ASN A 35 12.73 16.32 6.28
N ASP A 36 12.00 16.11 7.38
CA ASP A 36 12.59 15.76 8.67
C ASP A 36 13.35 14.43 8.63
N TYR A 37 12.87 13.45 7.87
CA TYR A 37 13.55 12.17 7.69
C TYR A 37 14.89 12.32 6.97
N SER A 38 14.95 13.23 5.98
CA SER A 38 16.18 13.55 5.25
C SER A 38 17.22 14.23 6.16
N GLU A 39 16.75 14.95 7.18
CA GLU A 39 17.57 15.59 8.21
C GLU A 39 17.79 14.71 9.46
N SER A 40 17.37 13.44 9.42
CA SER A 40 17.47 12.48 10.54
C SER A 40 16.74 12.90 11.82
N LYS A 41 15.70 13.73 11.72
CA LYS A 41 14.86 14.17 12.83
C LYS A 41 13.73 13.18 13.11
N TYR A 42 14.04 11.94 13.49
CA TYR A 42 13.01 10.87 13.54
C TYR A 42 11.93 11.10 14.62
N TYR A 43 12.23 11.88 15.65
CA TYR A 43 11.30 12.26 16.71
C TYR A 43 10.01 12.89 16.19
N SER A 44 10.07 13.65 15.08
CA SER A 44 8.90 14.26 14.43
C SER A 44 8.32 13.37 13.33
N VAL A 45 9.18 12.68 12.57
CA VAL A 45 8.78 11.78 11.47
C VAL A 45 7.82 10.71 11.97
N ILE A 46 8.17 10.04 13.06
CA ILE A 46 7.44 8.85 13.51
C ILE A 46 6.01 9.20 13.94
N PRO A 47 5.76 10.19 14.82
CA PRO A 47 4.40 10.61 15.17
C PRO A 47 3.59 11.08 13.96
N LEU A 48 4.19 11.83 13.02
CA LEU A 48 3.51 12.28 11.81
C LEU A 48 3.04 11.11 10.95
N LEU A 49 3.90 10.11 10.73
CA LEU A 49 3.54 8.93 9.93
C LEU A 49 2.48 8.07 10.63
N LEU A 50 2.59 7.88 11.96
CA LEU A 50 1.57 7.16 12.73
C LEU A 50 0.20 7.82 12.63
N MET A 51 0.14 9.15 12.71
CA MET A 51 -1.09 9.92 12.54
C MET A 51 -1.67 9.77 11.12
N VAL A 52 -0.82 9.82 10.09
CA VAL A 52 -1.26 9.64 8.70
C VAL A 52 -1.86 8.26 8.51
N ILE A 53 -1.18 7.21 9.01
CA ILE A 53 -1.65 5.82 8.95
C ILE A 53 -3.03 5.69 9.62
N ASP A 54 -3.15 6.08 10.89
CA ASP A 54 -4.41 5.97 11.63
C ASP A 54 -5.54 6.74 10.93
N GLY A 55 -5.26 7.98 10.50
CA GLY A 55 -6.25 8.84 9.85
C GLY A 55 -6.70 8.34 8.48
N SER A 56 -5.80 7.77 7.67
CA SER A 56 -6.16 7.21 6.38
C SER A 56 -6.99 5.93 6.51
N VAL A 57 -6.71 5.10 7.52
CA VAL A 57 -7.51 3.89 7.80
C VAL A 57 -8.90 4.25 8.32
N GLN A 58 -8.98 5.20 9.28
CA GLN A 58 -10.25 5.71 9.82
C GLN A 58 -11.20 6.19 8.73
N GLU A 59 -10.68 6.81 7.67
CA GLU A 59 -11.49 7.32 6.56
C GLU A 59 -12.07 6.20 5.67
N VAL A 60 -11.41 5.04 5.59
CA VAL A 60 -11.85 3.90 4.75
C VAL A 60 -12.84 2.99 5.48
N ILE A 61 -12.60 2.71 6.75
CA ILE A 61 -13.41 1.73 7.52
C ILE A 61 -14.19 2.33 8.70
N GLY A 62 -14.06 3.64 8.96
CA GLY A 62 -14.75 4.31 10.07
C GLY A 62 -14.16 4.03 11.47
N ALA A 63 -13.08 3.25 11.55
CA ALA A 63 -12.39 2.90 12.78
C ALA A 63 -10.88 3.05 12.63
N GLY A 64 -10.20 3.42 13.71
CA GLY A 64 -8.76 3.64 13.70
C GLY A 64 -8.03 2.33 13.44
N PHE A 65 -6.82 2.39 12.87
CA PHE A 65 -6.04 1.18 12.57
C PHE A 65 -5.86 0.28 13.80
N HIS A 66 -5.78 0.87 14.98
CA HIS A 66 -5.63 0.18 16.26
C HIS A 66 -6.95 -0.34 16.88
N SER A 67 -8.12 -0.16 16.25
CA SER A 67 -9.40 -0.61 16.81
C SER A 67 -9.53 -2.14 16.76
N GLU A 68 -10.31 -2.71 17.68
CA GLU A 68 -10.71 -4.13 17.64
C GLU A 68 -11.81 -4.41 16.62
N GLU A 69 -12.62 -3.41 16.31
CA GLU A 69 -13.75 -3.50 15.38
C GLU A 69 -13.30 -3.38 13.91
N ALA A 70 -12.04 -3.03 13.68
CA ALA A 70 -11.48 -2.85 12.35
C ALA A 70 -11.15 -4.19 11.68
N SER A 71 -11.93 -4.55 10.64
CA SER A 71 -11.61 -5.67 9.75
C SER A 71 -10.78 -5.19 8.56
N PHE A 72 -9.64 -5.85 8.34
CA PHE A 72 -8.71 -5.57 7.24
C PHE A 72 -8.79 -6.58 6.11
N ASP A 73 -9.74 -7.50 6.15
CA ASP A 73 -9.89 -8.54 5.14
C ASP A 73 -10.23 -7.94 3.77
N VAL A 74 -9.51 -8.41 2.75
CA VAL A 74 -9.68 -8.03 1.35
C VAL A 74 -9.47 -9.26 0.48
N TRP A 75 -10.47 -9.60 -0.31
CA TRP A 75 -10.39 -10.73 -1.24
C TRP A 75 -9.21 -10.60 -2.21
N ASP A 76 -8.49 -11.71 -2.40
CA ASP A 76 -7.38 -11.85 -3.34
C ASP A 76 -6.38 -10.68 -3.24
N SER A 77 -5.88 -10.44 -2.02
CA SER A 77 -4.97 -9.32 -1.72
C SER A 77 -3.71 -9.84 -1.05
N ILE A 78 -2.55 -9.60 -1.68
CA ILE A 78 -1.22 -9.93 -1.13
C ILE A 78 -1.00 -9.27 0.25
N VAL A 79 -1.59 -8.09 0.48
CA VAL A 79 -1.45 -7.36 1.74
C VAL A 79 -2.15 -8.06 2.90
N CYS A 80 -3.22 -8.79 2.60
CA CYS A 80 -4.01 -9.54 3.58
C CYS A 80 -3.54 -11.00 3.67
N GLU A 81 -2.67 -11.44 2.77
CA GLU A 81 -2.10 -12.78 2.77
C GLU A 81 -1.36 -13.05 4.09
N ASN A 82 -1.57 -14.22 4.67
CA ASN A 82 -0.96 -14.67 5.92
C ASN A 82 -1.13 -13.70 7.12
N GLU A 83 -2.24 -12.95 7.15
CA GLU A 83 -2.58 -12.00 8.23
C GLU A 83 -1.50 -10.91 8.41
N GLY A 84 -0.82 -10.53 7.31
CA GLY A 84 0.31 -9.59 7.34
C GLY A 84 -0.06 -8.24 7.95
N ILE A 85 -1.18 -7.66 7.53
CA ILE A 85 -1.70 -6.39 8.05
C ILE A 85 -2.17 -6.50 9.51
N ASP A 86 -2.74 -7.64 9.92
CA ASP A 86 -3.15 -7.88 11.30
C ASP A 86 -1.94 -7.96 12.25
N LYS A 87 -0.84 -8.59 11.83
CA LYS A 87 0.41 -8.59 12.60
C LYS A 87 0.97 -7.17 12.80
N ILE A 88 0.82 -6.30 11.80
CA ILE A 88 1.21 -4.89 11.92
C ILE A 88 0.29 -4.16 12.91
N ARG A 89 -1.02 -4.42 12.84
CA ARG A 89 -2.00 -3.90 13.80
C ARG A 89 -1.66 -4.33 15.22
N ASP A 90 -1.29 -5.58 15.45
CA ASP A 90 -0.93 -6.08 16.77
C ASP A 90 0.30 -5.36 17.35
N ILE A 91 1.28 -5.01 16.50
CA ILE A 91 2.40 -4.17 16.90
C ILE A 91 1.92 -2.78 17.33
N PHE A 92 1.01 -2.16 16.58
CA PHE A 92 0.51 -0.81 16.90
C PHE A 92 -0.29 -0.79 18.20
N LYS A 93 -1.09 -1.83 18.41
CA LYS A 93 -1.97 -2.02 19.58
C LYS A 93 -1.24 -2.49 20.82
N LYS A 94 -0.06 -3.09 20.68
CA LYS A 94 0.66 -3.68 21.81
C LYS A 94 0.81 -2.66 22.94
N GLY A 95 0.11 -2.92 24.05
CA GLY A 95 0.10 -2.03 25.20
C GLY A 95 1.50 -1.86 25.79
N ARG A 96 1.89 -0.61 26.05
CA ARG A 96 3.17 -0.26 26.67
C ARG A 96 2.86 0.53 27.93
N ARG A 97 3.27 0.02 29.09
CA ARG A 97 2.85 0.55 30.41
C ARG A 97 4.00 1.13 31.24
N LYS A 98 5.25 0.82 30.88
CA LYS A 98 6.44 1.24 31.64
C LYS A 98 7.25 2.21 30.79
N THR A 99 7.56 3.38 31.36
CA THR A 99 8.47 4.34 30.73
C THR A 99 9.85 3.71 30.55
N THR A 100 10.38 3.78 29.34
CA THR A 100 11.67 3.20 28.97
C THR A 100 12.42 4.10 28.01
N GLN A 101 13.72 4.20 28.19
CA GLN A 101 14.65 4.86 27.26
C GLN A 101 15.37 3.84 26.37
N VAL A 102 15.08 2.54 26.54
CA VAL A 102 15.67 1.48 25.71
C VAL A 102 15.23 1.68 24.26
N VAL A 103 16.21 1.61 23.35
CA VAL A 103 15.98 1.72 21.91
C VAL A 103 15.02 0.61 21.46
N ILE A 104 13.91 1.01 20.85
CA ILE A 104 12.96 0.08 20.23
C ILE A 104 13.18 0.04 18.72
N VAL A 105 12.79 -1.07 18.10
CA VAL A 105 12.95 -1.29 16.64
C VAL A 105 11.61 -1.46 15.91
N LEU A 106 10.50 -1.43 16.63
CA LEU A 106 9.14 -1.54 16.09
C LEU A 106 8.34 -0.30 16.48
N PRO A 107 7.44 0.18 15.62
CA PRO A 107 6.63 1.35 15.90
C PRO A 107 5.45 0.99 16.81
N TYR A 108 5.73 0.81 18.11
CA TYR A 108 4.72 0.61 19.13
C TYR A 108 3.91 1.89 19.33
N ARG A 109 2.95 2.13 18.44
CA ARG A 109 2.11 3.34 18.38
C ARG A 109 1.53 3.71 19.75
N ASN A 110 1.04 2.73 20.50
CA ASN A 110 0.57 2.95 21.88
C ASN A 110 1.67 3.61 22.75
N GLY A 111 2.83 2.98 22.92
CA GLY A 111 3.86 3.51 23.81
C GLY A 111 4.51 4.81 23.34
N ILE A 112 4.67 4.98 22.03
CA ILE A 112 5.24 6.19 21.43
C ILE A 112 4.32 7.39 21.68
N LEU A 113 3.03 7.26 21.34
CA LEU A 113 2.08 8.38 21.46
C LEU A 113 1.67 8.65 22.91
N HIS A 114 1.74 7.67 23.81
CA HIS A 114 1.57 7.89 25.25
C HIS A 114 2.83 8.43 25.95
N GLY A 115 3.97 8.55 25.25
CA GLY A 115 5.21 9.11 25.81
C GLY A 115 5.94 8.19 26.79
N VAL A 116 5.69 6.87 26.73
CA VAL A 116 6.37 5.88 27.60
C VAL A 116 7.53 5.18 26.89
N ASP A 117 7.51 5.06 25.57
CA ASP A 117 8.65 4.54 24.80
C ASP A 117 9.50 5.69 24.28
N LEU A 118 10.49 6.15 25.05
CA LEU A 118 11.33 7.30 24.70
C LEU A 118 12.46 6.95 23.71
N GLY A 119 12.83 5.67 23.61
CA GLY A 119 13.86 5.17 22.68
C GLY A 119 13.38 4.97 21.24
N TYR A 120 12.28 5.60 20.83
CA TYR A 120 11.66 5.43 19.51
C TYR A 120 12.33 6.23 18.40
N ASP A 121 13.00 7.35 18.75
CA ASP A 121 13.63 8.30 17.83
C ASP A 121 14.86 7.69 17.17
N ASN A 122 14.63 6.81 16.19
CA ASN A 122 15.69 6.20 15.42
C ASN A 122 15.23 5.78 14.02
N TYR A 123 16.20 5.65 13.14
CA TYR A 123 16.01 5.29 11.74
C TYR A 123 15.20 4.01 11.52
N LYS A 124 15.38 2.97 12.37
CA LYS A 124 14.72 1.68 12.16
C LYS A 124 13.21 1.78 12.36
N VAL A 125 12.78 2.56 13.35
CA VAL A 125 11.36 2.80 13.61
C VAL A 125 10.76 3.67 12.50
N ALA A 126 11.45 4.75 12.11
CA ALA A 126 10.99 5.62 11.03
C ALA A 126 10.86 4.88 9.68
N ALA A 127 11.84 4.05 9.31
CA ALA A 127 11.79 3.23 8.10
C ALA A 127 10.61 2.25 8.11
N LYS A 128 10.29 1.67 9.27
CA LYS A 128 9.12 0.78 9.41
C LYS A 128 7.80 1.56 9.35
N CYS A 129 7.72 2.77 9.91
CA CYS A 129 6.55 3.62 9.73
C CYS A 129 6.31 3.95 8.25
N TRP A 130 7.37 4.27 7.49
CA TRP A 130 7.26 4.44 6.03
C TRP A 130 6.76 3.18 5.33
N HIS A 131 7.35 2.03 5.67
CA HIS A 131 6.90 0.75 5.13
C HIS A 131 5.42 0.51 5.36
N PHE A 132 4.95 0.78 6.57
CA PHE A 132 3.56 0.58 6.95
C PHE A 132 2.63 1.56 6.24
N LEU A 133 3.04 2.81 6.03
CA LEU A 133 2.27 3.75 5.20
C LEU A 133 2.10 3.22 3.76
N PHE A 134 3.13 2.60 3.17
CA PHE A 134 3.03 2.01 1.83
C PHE A 134 2.12 0.77 1.82
N ILE A 135 2.20 -0.08 2.84
CA ILE A 135 1.29 -1.22 3.02
C ILE A 135 -0.16 -0.73 3.13
N ILE A 136 -0.42 0.33 3.90
CA ILE A 136 -1.76 0.93 4.01
C ILE A 136 -2.22 1.46 2.66
N ARG A 137 -1.37 2.14 1.89
CA ARG A 137 -1.69 2.57 0.53
C ARG A 137 -2.14 1.39 -0.34
N ASP A 138 -1.40 0.29 -0.33
CA ASP A 138 -1.71 -0.90 -1.14
C ASP A 138 -2.99 -1.59 -0.68
N TRP A 139 -3.20 -1.66 0.64
CA TRP A 139 -4.43 -2.16 1.23
C TRP A 139 -5.66 -1.32 0.81
N ILE A 140 -5.58 0.02 0.89
CA ILE A 140 -6.69 0.90 0.49
C ILE A 140 -7.07 0.67 -0.98
N LEU A 141 -6.08 0.57 -1.88
CA LEU A 141 -6.35 0.30 -3.29
C LEU A 141 -6.95 -1.08 -3.53
N SER A 142 -6.47 -2.09 -2.79
CA SER A 142 -6.99 -3.45 -2.86
C SER A 142 -8.45 -3.50 -2.38
N LYS A 143 -8.77 -2.76 -1.31
CA LYS A 143 -10.12 -2.63 -0.77
C LYS A 143 -11.07 -1.93 -1.75
N LYS A 144 -10.64 -0.82 -2.34
CA LYS A 144 -11.46 -0.04 -3.29
C LYS A 144 -11.71 -0.79 -4.61
N SER A 145 -10.78 -1.62 -5.04
CA SER A 145 -10.92 -2.44 -6.27
C SER A 145 -11.56 -3.81 -6.04
N GLU A 146 -11.82 -4.20 -4.79
CA GLU A 146 -12.28 -5.56 -4.43
C GLU A 146 -13.52 -6.00 -5.21
N ASN A 147 -14.58 -5.18 -5.21
CA ASN A 147 -15.83 -5.52 -5.89
C ASN A 147 -15.65 -5.66 -7.40
N ILE A 148 -14.86 -4.77 -8.02
CA ILE A 148 -14.59 -4.80 -9.46
C ILE A 148 -13.82 -6.08 -9.82
N ARG A 149 -12.83 -6.47 -8.99
CA ARG A 149 -12.06 -7.70 -9.20
C ARG A 149 -12.91 -8.95 -9.04
N LYS A 150 -13.84 -8.99 -8.06
CA LYS A 150 -14.79 -10.10 -7.89
C LYS A 150 -15.73 -10.24 -9.09
N VAL A 151 -16.36 -9.15 -9.54
CA VAL A 151 -17.24 -9.16 -10.73
C VAL A 151 -16.47 -9.65 -11.95
N ARG A 152 -15.26 -9.13 -12.19
CA ARG A 152 -14.42 -9.56 -13.30
C ARG A 152 -14.05 -11.05 -13.21
N PHE A 153 -13.73 -11.54 -12.01
CA PHE A 153 -13.43 -12.95 -11.79
C PHE A 153 -14.64 -13.84 -12.08
N GLU A 154 -15.84 -13.43 -11.67
CA GLU A 154 -17.09 -14.14 -11.99
C GLU A 154 -17.36 -14.13 -13.50
N GLU A 155 -17.15 -13.00 -14.18
CA GLU A 155 -17.29 -12.88 -15.63
C GLU A 155 -16.29 -13.74 -16.42
N GLU A 156 -15.05 -13.82 -15.96
CA GLU A 156 -13.99 -14.63 -16.60
C GLU A 156 -14.20 -16.13 -16.38
N ASN A 157 -14.74 -16.53 -15.22
CA ASN A 157 -15.04 -17.92 -14.89
C ASN A 157 -16.45 -18.37 -15.29
N ARG A 158 -17.27 -17.49 -15.89
CA ARG A 158 -18.58 -17.90 -16.40
C ARG A 158 -18.41 -18.89 -17.55
N ILE A 159 -19.28 -19.89 -17.60
CA ILE A 159 -19.31 -20.81 -18.73
C ILE A 159 -19.84 -20.03 -19.94
N PRO A 160 -19.06 -19.90 -21.03
CA PRO A 160 -19.51 -19.18 -22.22
C PRO A 160 -20.64 -19.95 -22.91
N THR A 161 -21.56 -19.23 -23.52
CA THR A 161 -22.61 -19.82 -24.35
C THR A 161 -22.04 -20.38 -25.65
N PHE A 162 -22.74 -21.35 -26.26
CA PHE A 162 -22.33 -21.93 -27.56
C PHE A 162 -22.12 -20.87 -28.66
N ARG A 163 -22.92 -19.80 -28.64
CA ARG A 163 -22.79 -18.67 -29.58
C ARG A 163 -21.49 -17.91 -29.38
N GLU A 164 -21.17 -17.55 -28.13
CA GLU A 164 -19.93 -16.84 -27.78
C GLU A 164 -18.68 -17.68 -28.07
N LEU A 165 -18.78 -19.00 -27.87
CA LEU A 165 -17.74 -19.94 -28.30
C LEU A 165 -17.51 -19.87 -29.81
N ALA A 166 -18.58 -19.97 -30.61
CA ALA A 166 -18.49 -19.89 -32.07
C ALA A 166 -17.89 -18.56 -32.56
N GLU A 167 -18.31 -17.44 -31.99
CA GLU A 167 -17.78 -16.10 -32.29
C GLU A 167 -16.29 -15.97 -31.90
N LYS A 168 -15.86 -16.57 -30.78
CA LYS A 168 -14.44 -16.62 -30.41
C LYS A 168 -13.63 -17.45 -31.40
N PHE A 169 -14.14 -18.60 -31.85
CA PHE A 169 -13.45 -19.45 -32.82
C PHE A 169 -13.24 -18.72 -34.16
N SER A 170 -14.27 -18.05 -34.68
CA SER A 170 -14.16 -17.28 -35.93
C SER A 170 -13.16 -16.12 -35.79
N ALA A 171 -13.18 -15.40 -34.67
CA ALA A 171 -12.23 -14.32 -34.39
C ALA A 171 -10.78 -14.83 -34.32
N ILE A 172 -10.57 -16.01 -33.72
CA ILE A 172 -9.25 -16.66 -33.65
C ILE A 172 -8.76 -17.05 -35.05
N GLU A 173 -9.62 -17.59 -35.90
CA GLU A 173 -9.26 -17.94 -37.29
C GLU A 173 -8.91 -16.72 -38.13
N LEU A 174 -9.67 -15.64 -38.02
CA LEU A 174 -9.35 -14.37 -38.66
C LEU A 174 -7.99 -13.83 -38.20
N THR A 175 -7.73 -13.86 -36.89
CA THR A 175 -6.45 -13.42 -36.31
C THR A 175 -5.28 -14.27 -36.81
N LYS A 176 -5.45 -15.60 -36.84
CA LYS A 176 -4.44 -16.52 -37.40
C LYS A 176 -4.16 -16.25 -38.87
N SER A 177 -5.19 -15.90 -39.64
CA SER A 177 -5.07 -15.60 -41.07
C SER A 177 -4.32 -14.29 -41.28
N ALA A 178 -4.69 -13.22 -40.55
CA ALA A 178 -3.98 -11.95 -40.56
C ALA A 178 -2.52 -12.06 -40.11
N GLN A 179 -2.22 -12.94 -39.13
CA GLN A 179 -0.84 -13.23 -38.73
C GLN A 179 -0.03 -13.91 -39.83
N LYS A 180 -0.63 -14.83 -40.61
CA LYS A 180 0.04 -15.47 -41.75
C LYS A 180 0.30 -14.48 -42.88
N GLU A 181 -0.61 -13.53 -43.10
CA GLU A 181 -0.49 -12.50 -44.13
C GLU A 181 0.42 -11.34 -43.73
N TRP A 182 0.69 -11.18 -42.44
CA TRP A 182 1.53 -10.11 -41.92
C TRP A 182 2.94 -10.16 -42.51
N ARG A 183 3.43 -9.00 -42.95
CA ARG A 183 4.81 -8.80 -43.40
C ARG A 183 5.39 -7.54 -42.74
N PRO A 184 6.70 -7.53 -42.45
CA PRO A 184 7.35 -6.36 -41.87
C PRO A 184 7.20 -5.16 -42.81
N ARG A 185 6.79 -4.02 -42.24
CA ARG A 185 6.70 -2.76 -42.99
C ARG A 185 8.11 -2.28 -43.33
N LYS A 186 8.31 -1.86 -44.58
CA LYS A 186 9.53 -1.16 -44.99
C LYS A 186 9.44 0.27 -44.45
N ILE A 187 10.35 0.62 -43.56
CA ILE A 187 10.53 1.99 -43.09
C ILE A 187 11.50 2.64 -44.09
N THR A 188 11.03 3.60 -44.87
CA THR A 188 11.90 4.44 -45.69
C THR A 188 12.41 5.59 -44.84
N GLU A 189 13.74 5.74 -44.77
CA GLU A 189 14.39 6.93 -44.21
C GLU A 189 14.23 8.09 -45.20
N GLU A 190 13.03 8.67 -45.26
CA GLU A 190 12.88 10.02 -45.80
C GLU A 190 13.09 11.00 -44.65
N LEU A 191 14.30 11.59 -44.67
CA LEU A 191 14.72 12.80 -43.96
C LEU A 191 13.92 14.02 -44.44
#